data_AF-E1X3X5-F1
#
_entry.id   AF-E1X3X5-F1
#
_cell.length_a   1.000
_cell.length_b   1.000
_cell.length_c   1.000
_cell.angle_alpha   90.00
_cell.angle_beta   90.00
_cell.angle_gamma   90.00
#
_symmetry.space_group_name_H-M   'P 1'
#
loop_
_entity.id
_entity.type
_entity.pdbx_description
1 polymer ?
#
loop_
_entity_poly.entity_id
_entity_poly.type
_entity_poly.pdbx_seq_one_letter_code
_entity_poly.pdbx_strand_id
1 'polypeptide(L)'
;MSLSDNIAILTAISNDDGYEEVFKKQLQVHLDKGDIVVAISASGNSENLVRAIQYAKEKGNKTIGLLGFDGGKLKELCDQFILIPTAQGEYGPVEDIHMILDHMIGSYLFQYIQTKK
;
A
#
# COMPACT_ATOMS: atom_id res chain seq x y z
N MET A 1 10.26 -0.56 -4.03
CA MET A 1 10.78 -0.90 -2.69
C MET A 1 9.60 -1.31 -1.83
N SER A 2 9.69 -2.43 -1.11
CA SER A 2 8.66 -2.85 -0.16
C SER A 2 9.05 -2.42 1.26
N LEU A 3 8.14 -1.74 1.96
CA LEU A 3 8.37 -1.27 3.34
C LEU A 3 8.13 -2.36 4.40
N SER A 4 7.68 -3.55 3.98
CA SER A 4 7.49 -4.70 4.87
C SER A 4 8.72 -5.62 4.97
N ASP A 5 9.73 -5.42 4.14
CA ASP A 5 10.83 -6.39 4.01
C ASP A 5 11.89 -6.27 5.12
N ASN A 6 12.02 -5.08 5.73
CA ASN A 6 13.00 -4.85 6.79
C ASN A 6 12.40 -5.10 8.18
N ILE A 7 12.50 -6.35 8.63
CA ILE A 7 11.98 -6.80 9.93
C ILE A 7 12.55 -5.97 11.10
N ALA A 8 13.84 -5.62 11.07
CA ALA A 8 14.46 -4.86 12.14
C ALA A 8 13.86 -3.46 12.30
N ILE A 9 13.55 -2.79 11.18
CA ILE A 9 12.89 -1.48 11.18
C ILE A 9 11.43 -1.62 11.65
N LEU A 10 10.70 -2.63 11.15
CA LEU A 10 9.32 -2.86 11.55
C LEU A 10 9.19 -3.10 13.06
N THR A 11 10.03 -3.96 13.64
CA THR A 11 9.96 -4.27 15.07
C THR A 11 10.43 -3.12 15.93
N ALA A 12 11.47 -2.39 15.53
CA ALA A 12 11.95 -1.21 16.26
C ALA A 12 10.87 -0.12 16.33
N ILE A 13 10.29 0.28 15.19
CA ILE A 13 9.22 1.29 15.16
C ILE A 13 7.99 0.81 15.91
N SER A 14 7.60 -0.46 15.73
CA SER A 14 6.43 -1.01 16.41
C SER A 14 6.60 -1.01 17.93
N ASN A 15 7.82 -1.23 18.44
CA ASN A 15 8.12 -1.22 19.87
C ASN A 15 8.12 0.20 20.45
N ASP A 16 8.74 1.15 19.74
CA ASP A 16 8.99 2.50 20.27
C ASP A 16 7.82 3.47 20.03
N ASP A 17 7.08 3.28 18.93
CA ASP A 17 6.07 4.24 18.45
C ASP A 17 4.68 3.64 18.19
N GLY A 18 4.56 2.32 18.23
CA GLY A 18 3.33 1.60 17.93
C GLY A 18 3.28 1.06 16.49
N TYR A 19 2.55 -0.05 16.33
CA TYR A 19 2.46 -0.75 15.04
C TYR A 19 1.81 0.10 13.95
N GLU A 20 0.94 1.04 14.32
CA GLU A 20 0.28 1.97 13.43
C GLU A 20 1.21 3.03 12.81
N GLU A 21 2.44 3.19 13.31
CA GLU A 21 3.42 4.14 12.76
C GLU A 21 4.44 3.48 11.81
N VAL A 22 4.47 2.15 11.70
CA VAL A 22 5.54 1.38 11.03
C VAL A 22 5.80 1.78 9.59
N PHE A 23 4.76 2.13 8.83
CA PHE A 23 4.91 2.53 7.43
C PHE A 23 5.11 4.04 7.29
N LYS A 24 4.39 4.85 8.08
CA LYS A 24 4.51 6.30 8.05
C LYS A 24 5.92 6.76 8.39
N LYS A 25 6.56 6.20 9.43
CA LYS A 25 7.94 6.55 9.80
C LYS A 25 8.95 6.17 8.73
N GLN A 26 8.77 5.06 8.04
CA GLN A 26 9.62 4.70 6.90
C GLN A 26 9.43 5.67 5.73
N LEU A 27 8.19 6.06 5.43
CA LEU A 27 7.90 7.07 4.40
C LEU A 27 8.52 8.44 4.73
N GLN A 28 8.59 8.83 6.00
CA GLN A 28 9.26 10.08 6.40
C GLN A 28 10.72 10.18 5.99
N VAL A 29 11.38 9.04 5.80
CA VAL A 29 12.78 8.95 5.41
C VAL A 29 12.94 8.70 3.91
N HIS A 30 12.06 7.90 3.32
CA HIS A 30 12.25 7.37 1.96
C HIS A 30 11.38 8.00 0.88
N LEU A 31 10.33 8.75 1.24
CA LEU A 31 9.38 9.28 0.27
C LEU A 31 9.89 10.57 -0.37
N ASP A 32 10.15 10.53 -1.67
CA ASP A 32 10.57 11.69 -2.46
C ASP A 32 9.43 12.28 -3.30
N LYS A 33 9.61 13.52 -3.76
CA LYS A 33 8.65 14.17 -4.66
C LYS A 33 8.54 13.40 -5.97
N GLY A 34 7.32 13.01 -6.31
CA GLY A 34 7.02 12.28 -7.55
C GLY A 34 6.85 10.78 -7.35
N ASP A 35 7.22 10.26 -6.17
CA ASP A 35 6.94 8.87 -5.82
C ASP A 35 5.44 8.59 -5.71
N ILE A 36 5.09 7.33 -5.92
CA ILE A 36 3.74 6.79 -5.78
C ILE A 36 3.75 5.80 -4.61
N VAL A 37 2.81 5.98 -3.68
CA VAL A 37 2.61 5.06 -2.56
C VAL A 37 1.47 4.11 -2.87
N VAL A 38 1.74 2.81 -2.84
CA VAL A 38 0.75 1.75 -3.09
C VAL A 38 0.44 1.05 -1.76
N ALA A 39 -0.84 1.07 -1.35
CA ALA A 39 -1.33 0.33 -0.20
C ALA A 39 -2.09 -0.92 -0.66
N ILE A 40 -1.75 -2.08 -0.09
CA ILE A 40 -2.43 -3.35 -0.33
C ILE A 40 -3.16 -3.73 0.97
N SER A 41 -4.48 -3.85 0.92
CA SER A 41 -5.29 -4.12 2.12
C SER A 41 -6.64 -4.74 1.76
N ALA A 42 -6.95 -5.93 2.28
CA ALA A 42 -8.29 -6.48 2.11
C ALA A 42 -9.36 -5.61 2.81
N SER A 43 -9.16 -5.24 4.07
CA SER A 43 -10.16 -4.45 4.82
C SER A 43 -10.16 -2.97 4.50
N GLY A 44 -9.04 -2.42 4.03
CA GLY A 44 -8.87 -0.97 3.86
C GLY A 44 -8.94 -0.17 5.16
N ASN A 45 -8.86 -0.82 6.33
CA ASN A 45 -9.06 -0.20 7.64
C ASN A 45 -7.84 -0.30 8.57
N SER A 46 -6.76 -0.95 8.14
CA SER A 46 -5.55 -1.08 8.94
C SER A 46 -4.93 0.29 9.20
N GLU A 47 -4.86 0.67 10.48
CA GLU A 47 -4.46 2.03 10.88
C GLU A 47 -3.03 2.38 10.42
N ASN A 48 -2.13 1.39 10.39
CA ASN A 48 -0.78 1.53 9.86
C ASN A 48 -0.74 1.97 8.38
N LEU A 49 -1.68 1.51 7.56
CA LEU A 49 -1.80 1.91 6.16
C LEU A 49 -2.54 3.24 6.03
N VAL A 50 -3.59 3.46 6.83
CA VAL A 50 -4.34 4.73 6.84
C VAL A 50 -3.41 5.91 7.13
N ARG A 51 -2.59 5.82 8.18
CA ARG A 51 -1.62 6.87 8.54
C ARG A 51 -0.54 7.07 7.47
N ALA A 52 -0.08 6.00 6.84
CA ALA A 52 0.90 6.07 5.76
C ALA A 52 0.35 6.78 4.51
N ILE A 53 -0.88 6.46 4.11
CA ILE A 53 -1.54 7.09 2.96
C ILE A 53 -1.88 8.55 3.25
N GLN A 54 -2.35 8.88 4.45
CA GLN A 54 -2.56 10.27 4.86
C GLN A 54 -1.26 11.08 4.77
N TYR A 55 -0.16 10.55 5.32
CA TYR A 55 1.16 11.20 5.23
C TYR A 55 1.60 11.40 3.78
N ALA A 56 1.46 10.39 2.91
CA ALA A 56 1.82 10.51 1.50
C ALA A 56 1.02 11.64 0.79
N LYS A 57 -0.28 11.76 1.09
CA LYS A 57 -1.13 12.84 0.54
C LYS A 57 -0.71 14.21 1.08
N GLU A 58 -0.40 14.32 2.37
CA GLU A 58 0.12 15.56 2.96
C GLU A 58 1.42 16.03 2.28
N LYS A 59 2.23 15.09 1.78
CA LYS A 59 3.45 15.37 0.99
C LYS A 59 3.18 15.62 -0.50
N GLY A 60 1.92 15.50 -0.94
CA GLY A 60 1.52 15.72 -2.32
C GLY A 60 1.86 14.56 -3.26
N ASN A 61 2.19 13.38 -2.72
CA ASN A 61 2.45 12.17 -3.49
C ASN A 61 1.14 11.52 -3.96
N LYS A 62 1.22 10.80 -5.07
CA LYS A 62 0.08 10.01 -5.57
C LYS A 62 -0.07 8.73 -4.75
N THR A 63 -1.31 8.34 -4.52
CA THR A 63 -1.67 7.18 -3.70
C THR A 63 -2.58 6.22 -4.47
N ILE A 64 -2.28 4.92 -4.38
CA ILE A 64 -3.03 3.84 -5.04
C ILE A 64 -3.39 2.77 -4.00
N GLY A 65 -4.65 2.33 -3.99
CA GLY A 65 -5.11 1.21 -3.15
C GLY A 65 -5.41 -0.07 -3.95
N LEU A 66 -4.89 -1.22 -3.53
CA LEU A 66 -5.42 -2.53 -3.88
C LEU A 66 -6.27 -3.01 -2.71
N LEU A 67 -7.60 -2.95 -2.87
CA LEU A 67 -8.56 -3.02 -1.78
C LEU A 67 -9.51 -4.21 -1.92
N GLY A 68 -10.00 -4.75 -0.80
CA GLY A 68 -11.04 -5.79 -0.76
C GLY A 68 -12.33 -5.30 -0.11
N PHE A 69 -13.31 -6.20 0.01
CA PHE A 69 -14.59 -5.96 0.68
C PHE A 69 -15.29 -4.68 0.17
N ASP A 70 -15.58 -3.73 1.07
CA ASP A 70 -16.13 -2.41 0.76
C ASP A 70 -15.05 -1.34 0.54
N GLY A 71 -13.78 -1.68 0.80
CA GLY A 71 -12.59 -0.84 0.65
C GLY A 71 -12.22 -0.01 1.87
N GLY A 72 -13.04 -0.03 2.93
CA GLY A 72 -12.78 0.68 4.19
C GLY A 72 -12.43 2.16 4.04
N LYS A 73 -11.71 2.70 5.03
CA LYS A 73 -11.21 4.09 5.04
C LYS A 73 -10.31 4.39 3.83
N LEU A 74 -9.49 3.43 3.40
CA LEU A 74 -8.52 3.64 2.31
C LEU A 74 -9.17 3.95 0.97
N LYS A 75 -10.42 3.50 0.73
CA LYS A 75 -11.15 3.82 -0.51
C LYS A 75 -11.39 5.31 -0.70
N GLU A 76 -11.65 6.05 0.37
CA GLU A 76 -11.84 7.50 0.34
C GLU A 76 -10.51 8.26 0.37
N LEU A 77 -9.48 7.66 0.98
CA LEU A 77 -8.17 8.28 1.12
C LEU A 77 -7.33 8.15 -0.16
N CYS A 78 -7.28 7.00 -0.82
CA CYS A 78 -6.43 6.82 -1.99
C CYS A 78 -6.92 7.64 -3.20
N ASP A 79 -5.99 8.18 -4.00
CA ASP A 79 -6.34 8.94 -5.21
C ASP A 79 -6.94 8.06 -6.30
N GLN A 80 -6.49 6.80 -6.37
CA GLN A 80 -7.00 5.75 -7.25
C GLN A 80 -7.04 4.42 -6.48
N PHE A 81 -7.92 3.51 -6.86
CA PHE A 81 -7.96 2.18 -6.27
C PHE A 81 -8.53 1.13 -7.22
N ILE A 82 -8.16 -0.13 -6.98
CA ILE A 82 -8.84 -1.32 -7.51
C ILE A 82 -9.53 -1.99 -6.33
N LEU A 83 -10.84 -2.12 -6.38
CA LEU A 83 -11.64 -2.78 -5.35
C LEU A 83 -12.06 -4.17 -5.82
N ILE A 84 -11.76 -5.19 -5.03
CA ILE A 84 -12.21 -6.56 -5.21
C ILE A 84 -13.39 -6.81 -4.26
N PRO A 85 -14.64 -6.72 -4.74
CA PRO A 85 -15.80 -6.86 -3.87
C PRO A 85 -16.01 -8.32 -3.48
N THR A 86 -15.88 -8.62 -2.20
CA THR A 86 -16.23 -9.91 -1.56
C THR A 86 -16.99 -9.65 -0.26
N ALA A 87 -17.55 -10.69 0.36
CA ALA A 87 -18.18 -10.51 1.67
C ALA A 87 -17.13 -10.16 2.74
N GLN A 88 -17.52 -9.41 3.77
CA GLN A 88 -16.62 -9.04 4.86
C GLN A 88 -16.00 -10.29 5.50
N GLY A 89 -14.67 -10.35 5.53
CA GLY A 89 -13.92 -11.50 6.06
C GLY A 89 -13.58 -12.58 5.02
N GLU A 90 -14.01 -12.47 3.77
CA GLU A 90 -13.60 -13.37 2.68
C GLU A 90 -12.25 -12.94 2.08
N TYR A 91 -11.16 -13.17 2.82
CA TYR A 91 -9.81 -12.75 2.44
C TYR A 91 -9.25 -13.47 1.21
N GLY A 92 -9.48 -14.80 1.09
CA GLY A 92 -8.85 -15.63 0.06
C GLY A 92 -8.97 -15.08 -1.37
N PRO A 93 -10.19 -14.84 -1.90
CA PRO A 93 -10.34 -14.31 -3.25
C PRO A 93 -9.76 -12.91 -3.43
N VAL A 94 -9.74 -12.09 -2.38
CA VAL A 94 -9.12 -10.75 -2.43
C VAL A 94 -7.61 -10.88 -2.58
N GLU A 95 -6.97 -11.71 -1.76
CA GLU A 95 -5.53 -11.93 -1.76
C GLU A 95 -5.05 -12.60 -3.05
N ASP A 96 -5.82 -13.55 -3.59
CA ASP A 96 -5.55 -14.18 -4.90
C ASP A 96 -5.48 -13.13 -6.02
N ILE A 97 -6.46 -12.22 -6.07
CA ILE A 97 -6.50 -11.16 -7.08
C ILE A 97 -5.42 -10.11 -6.83
N HIS A 98 -5.12 -9.76 -5.57
CA HIS A 98 -4.00 -8.85 -5.26
C HIS A 98 -2.68 -9.40 -5.79
N MET A 99 -2.42 -10.70 -5.63
CA MET A 99 -1.21 -11.35 -6.16
C MET A 99 -1.17 -11.36 -7.69
N ILE A 100 -2.31 -11.62 -8.35
CA ILE A 100 -2.40 -11.55 -9.82
C ILE A 100 -2.09 -10.13 -10.31
N LEU A 101 -2.67 -9.11 -9.66
CA LEU A 101 -2.44 -7.71 -10.00
C LEU A 101 -0.97 -7.31 -9.79
N ASP A 102 -0.36 -7.70 -8.67
CA ASP A 102 1.06 -7.48 -8.41
C ASP A 102 1.93 -8.06 -9.53
N HIS A 103 1.67 -9.32 -9.91
CA HIS A 103 2.42 -9.98 -10.97
C HIS A 103 2.23 -9.32 -12.35
N MET A 104 1.00 -8.93 -12.69
CA MET A 104 0.70 -8.24 -13.95
C MET A 104 1.38 -6.88 -14.02
N ILE A 105 1.30 -6.07 -12.96
CA ILE A 105 1.90 -4.74 -12.88
C ILE A 105 3.42 -4.85 -12.95
N GLY A 106 4.02 -5.73 -12.13
CA GLY A 106 5.46 -5.97 -12.12
C GLY A 106 5.98 -6.39 -13.51
N SER A 107 5.30 -7.35 -14.15
CA SER A 107 5.66 -7.82 -15.49
C SER A 107 5.53 -6.72 -16.55
N TYR A 108 4.46 -5.93 -16.51
CA TYR A 108 4.27 -4.82 -17.43
C TYR A 108 5.35 -3.74 -17.25
N LEU A 109 5.62 -3.31 -16.01
CA LEU A 109 6.62 -2.29 -15.72
C LEU A 109 8.01 -2.75 -16.16
N PHE A 110 8.34 -4.02 -15.95
CA PHE A 110 9.60 -4.60 -16.40
C PHE A 110 9.76 -4.50 -17.93
N GLN A 111 8.74 -4.90 -18.70
CA GLN A 111 8.75 -4.78 -20.16
C GLN A 111 8.80 -3.32 -20.62
N TYR A 112 8.03 -2.44 -19.98
CA TYR A 112 7.96 -1.03 -20.30
C TYR A 112 9.32 -0.33 -20.11
N ILE A 113 10.02 -0.62 -19.01
CA ILE A 113 11.35 -0.06 -18.73
C ILE A 113 12.38 -0.55 -19.76
N GLN A 114 12.29 -1.80 -20.21
CA GLN A 114 13.21 -2.34 -21.22
C GLN A 114 12.97 -1.75 -22.62
N THR A 115 11.72 -1.51 -22.99
CA THR A 115 11.34 -1.02 -24.33
C THR A 115 11.44 0.49 -24.50
N LYS A 116 11.57 1.25 -23.39
CA LYS A 116 11.79 2.70 -23.41
C LYS A 116 13.27 3.13 -23.34
N LYS A 117 14.19 2.17 -23.38
CA LYS A 117 15.60 2.43 -23.71
C LYS A 117 15.80 2.38 -25.22
#